data_AF-A0A923EE04-F1
#
_entry.id   AF-A0A923EE04-F1
#
_cell.length_a   1.000
_cell.length_b   1.000
_cell.length_c   1.000
_cell.angle_alpha   90.00
_cell.angle_beta   90.00
_cell.angle_gamma   90.00
#
_symmetry.space_group_name_H-M   'P 1'
#
loop_
_entity.id
_entity.type
_entity.pdbx_description
1 polymer ?
#
loop_
_entity_poly.entity_id
_entity_poly.type
_entity_poly.pdbx_seq_one_letter_code
_entity_poly.pdbx_strand_id
1 'polypeptide(L)' 'MSDKNIEMMKKLIEAKKQKANKKGNFLKADKSIGGARKANISKKTGGLFDK' A
#
# COMPACT_ATOMS: atom_id res chain seq x y z
N MET A 1 -1.79 22.74 -26.46
CA MET A 1 -2.17 21.55 -25.67
C MET A 1 -3.68 21.53 -25.61
N SER A 2 -4.35 20.54 -26.19
CA SER A 2 -5.83 20.52 -26.20
C SER A 2 -6.38 20.31 -24.79
N ASP A 3 -7.52 20.91 -24.48
CA ASP A 3 -8.14 20.82 -23.14
C ASP A 3 -8.45 19.38 -22.71
N LYS A 4 -8.77 18.52 -23.69
CA LYS A 4 -8.96 17.07 -23.49
C LYS A 4 -7.70 16.39 -22.97
N ASN A 5 -6.52 16.81 -23.44
CA ASN A 5 -5.25 16.26 -22.98
C ASN A 5 -4.93 16.69 -21.54
N ILE A 6 -5.32 17.91 -21.17
CA ILE A 6 -5.14 18.45 -19.81
C ILE A 6 -6.03 17.69 -18.82
N GLU A 7 -7.29 17.43 -19.17
CA GLU A 7 -8.22 16.66 -18.35
C GLU A 7 -7.74 15.21 -18.17
N MET A 8 -7.27 14.59 -19.25
CA MET A 8 -6.72 13.23 -19.21
C MET A 8 -5.46 13.16 -18.32
N MET A 9 -4.57 14.15 -18.42
CA MET A 9 -3.39 14.24 -17.54
C MET A 9 -3.78 14.40 -16.07
N LYS A 10 -4.78 15.24 -15.76
CA LYS A 10 -5.29 15.40 -14.38
C LYS A 10 -5.81 14.07 -13.82
N LYS A 11 -6.61 13.32 -14.57
CA LYS A 11 -7.11 11.99 -14.17
C LYS A 11 -5.97 10.99 -13.92
N LEU A 12 -4.94 10.99 -14.76
CA LEU A 12 -3.76 10.13 -14.58
C LEU A 12 -2.97 10.47 -13.32
N ILE A 13 -2.81 11.77 -13.00
CA ILE A 13 -2.12 12.23 -11.79
C ILE A 13 -2.89 11.80 -10.54
N GLU A 14 -4.20 11.98 -10.53
CA GLU A 14 -5.06 11.60 -9.41
C GLU A 14 -5.04 10.08 -9.15
N ALA A 15 -5.16 9.27 -10.22
CA ALA A 15 -5.06 7.82 -10.12
C ALA A 15 -3.70 7.35 -9.58
N LYS A 16 -2.60 7.99 -10.02
CA LYS A 16 -1.25 7.68 -9.53
C LYS A 16 -1.08 8.09 -8.06
N LYS A 17 -1.62 9.22 -7.64
CA LYS A 17 -1.58 9.69 -6.24
C LYS A 17 -2.34 8.75 -5.30
N GLN A 18 -3.52 8.30 -5.70
CA GLN A 18 -4.29 7.31 -4.92
C GLN A 18 -3.59 5.96 -4.84
N LYS A 19 -2.99 5.50 -5.94
CA LYS A 19 -2.20 4.25 -5.97
C LYS A 19 -0.92 4.35 -5.13
N ALA A 20 -0.29 5.51 -5.08
CA ALA A 20 0.86 5.77 -4.20
C ALA A 20 0.45 5.80 -2.73
N ASN A 21 -0.66 6.45 -2.38
CA ASN A 21 -1.20 6.44 -1.00
C ASN A 21 -1.57 5.03 -0.52
N LYS A 22 -2.05 4.16 -1.41
CA LYS A 22 -2.35 2.75 -1.11
C LYS A 22 -1.10 1.84 -1.06
N LYS A 23 0.07 2.35 -1.46
CA LYS A 23 1.36 1.65 -1.39
C LYS A 23 2.22 2.12 -0.21
N GLY A 24 1.59 2.71 0.81
CA GLY A 24 2.23 2.97 2.10
C GLY A 24 2.54 1.64 2.80
N ASN A 25 3.81 1.23 2.73
CA ASN A 25 4.41 0.03 3.33
C ASN A 25 3.71 -1.29 2.98
N PHE A 26 4.32 -2.04 2.08
CA PHE A 26 4.29 -3.48 2.20
C PHE A 26 4.75 -3.85 3.63
N LEU A 27 3.82 -4.34 4.46
CA LEU A 27 4.07 -5.07 5.70
C LEU A 27 4.53 -4.28 6.95
N LYS A 28 4.09 -3.02 7.17
CA LYS A 28 4.14 -2.51 8.55
C LYS A 28 2.90 -2.97 9.29
N ALA A 29 3.08 -4.03 10.09
CA ALA A 29 2.02 -4.59 10.90
C ALA A 29 1.46 -3.56 11.90
N ASP A 30 0.16 -3.67 12.15
CA ASP A 30 -0.60 -2.71 12.94
C ASP A 30 -0.03 -2.59 14.35
N LYS A 31 0.35 -1.36 14.74
CA LYS A 31 0.78 -1.07 16.11
C LYS A 31 -0.46 -0.97 16.99
N SER A 32 -0.83 -2.07 17.63
CA SER A 32 -1.77 -2.06 18.76
C SER A 32 -1.12 -1.31 19.94
N ILE A 33 -1.68 -0.16 20.31
CA ILE A 33 -1.26 0.61 21.49
C ILE A 33 -1.64 -0.22 22.73
N GLY A 34 -0.68 -0.44 23.64
CA GLY A 34 -0.92 -1.18 24.90
C GLY A 34 0.13 -2.24 25.29
N GLY A 35 1.20 -2.44 24.51
CA GLY A 35 2.29 -3.33 24.93
C GLY A 35 3.51 -3.30 24.02
N ALA A 36 4.70 -3.49 24.60
CA ALA A 36 5.94 -3.68 23.86
C ALA A 36 5.99 -5.10 23.26
N ARG A 37 5.18 -5.37 22.24
CA ARG A 37 5.17 -6.65 21.52
C ARG A 37 5.55 -6.47 20.05
N LYS A 38 6.19 -7.49 19.48
CA LYS A 38 6.38 -7.58 18.02
C LYS A 38 5.00 -7.52 17.35
N ALA A 39 4.96 -6.88 16.20
CA ALA A 39 3.71 -6.61 15.52
C ALA A 39 3.04 -7.92 15.03
N ASN A 40 1.72 -7.96 15.00
CA ASN A 40 0.96 -9.15 14.62
C ASN A 40 1.03 -9.34 13.09
N ILE A 41 1.73 -10.37 12.63
CA ILE A 41 1.85 -10.71 11.20
C ILE A 41 1.02 -11.97 10.92
N SER A 42 -0.14 -11.81 10.30
CA SER A 42 -0.92 -12.96 9.78
C SER A 42 -0.44 -13.33 8.38
N LYS A 43 0.77 -13.91 8.27
CA LYS A 43 1.21 -14.52 7.01
C LYS A 43 0.77 -15.99 6.98
N LYS A 44 0.39 -16.49 5.80
CA LYS A 44 0.16 -17.93 5.60
C LYS A 44 1.52 -18.64 5.63
N THR A 45 1.90 -19.17 6.79
CA THR A 45 3.12 -19.99 6.96
C THR A 45 2.85 -21.46 6.67
N GLY A 46 3.88 -22.23 6.31
CA GLY A 46 3.79 -23.66 6.02
C GLY A 46 3.79 -24.04 4.54
N GLY A 47 4.23 -23.13 3.65
CA GLY A 47 4.49 -23.47 2.25
C GLY A 47 5.74 -24.34 2.11
N LEU A 48 5.85 -25.10 1.02
CA LEU A 48 6.98 -25.99 0.72
C LEU A 48 8.36 -25.29 0.75
N PHE A 49 8.38 -23.96 0.59
CA PHE A 49 9.57 -23.11 0.61
C PHE A 49 9.67 -22.19 1.84
N ASP A 50 8.83 -22.38 2.87
CA ASP A 50 8.84 -21.60 4.13
C ASP A 50 9.83 -22.19 5.16
N LYS A 51 10.87 -22.89 4.69
CA LYS A 51 11.93 -23.52 5.48
C LYS A 51 13.11 -22.56 5.67
#